data_AF-A0A3S2V8F3-F1
#
_entry.id   AF-A0A3S2V8F3-F1
#
_cell.length_a   1.000
_cell.length_b   1.000
_cell.length_c   1.000
_cell.angle_alpha   90.00
_cell.angle_beta   90.00
_cell.angle_gamma   90.00
#
_symmetry.space_group_name_H-M   'P 1'
#
loop_
_entity.id
_entity.type
_entity.pdbx_description
1 polymer ?
#
loop_
_entity_poly.entity_id
_entity_poly.type
_entity_poly.pdbx_seq_one_letter_code
_entity_poly.pdbx_strand_id
1 'polypeptide(L)'
;GEVLESYVTKKRDKTAALAFLKKALKRHGRAEKIVTDGMRSYAAAMRQIGNLDRREVGRWLNNRAENSHLPFRRRERAMQRFRRMKSLQKFASVHASFHNHFSQERHLVDRQTYKLRRSAALVEWQSLVA
;
A
#
# COMPACT_ATOMS: atom_id res chain seq x y z
N GLY A 1 -5.72 7.22 -4.98
CA GLY A 1 -6.14 6.16 -4.06
C GLY A 1 -5.18 6.09 -2.89
N GLU A 2 -5.60 5.45 -1.80
CA GLU A 2 -4.82 5.37 -0.56
C GLU A 2 -4.14 4.02 -0.43
N VAL A 3 -2.98 4.01 0.23
CA VAL A 3 -2.25 2.79 0.55
C VAL A 3 -2.68 2.33 1.93
N LEU A 4 -3.28 1.14 2.02
CA LEU A 4 -3.72 0.58 3.30
C LEU A 4 -2.63 -0.20 4.00
N GLU A 5 -1.93 -1.06 3.24
CA GLU A 5 -0.85 -1.89 3.76
C GLU A 5 0.33 -1.99 2.81
N SER A 6 1.52 -2.13 3.38
CA SER A 6 2.76 -2.38 2.67
C SER A 6 3.52 -3.51 3.34
N TYR A 7 3.95 -4.49 2.54
CA TYR A 7 4.62 -5.68 3.04
C TYR A 7 5.78 -6.04 2.12
N VAL A 8 6.93 -6.32 2.71
CA VAL A 8 8.17 -6.58 1.98
C VAL A 8 8.66 -7.97 2.32
N THR A 9 8.86 -8.78 1.29
CA THR A 9 9.38 -10.13 1.43
C THR A 9 10.48 -10.39 0.40
N LYS A 10 11.40 -11.30 0.72
CA LYS A 10 12.43 -11.74 -0.23
C LYS A 10 11.83 -12.52 -1.41
N LYS A 11 10.76 -13.29 -1.15
CA LYS A 11 10.09 -14.14 -2.14
C LYS A 11 8.62 -13.74 -2.24
N ARG A 12 8.07 -13.85 -3.44
CA ARG A 12 6.64 -13.65 -3.75
C ARG A 12 5.93 -15.00 -3.75
N ASP A 13 5.86 -15.63 -2.58
CA ASP A 13 5.26 -16.96 -2.40
C ASP A 13 3.86 -16.90 -1.76
N LYS A 14 3.22 -18.08 -1.63
CA LYS A 14 1.91 -18.23 -1.00
C LYS A 14 1.92 -17.71 0.45
N THR A 15 2.98 -17.97 1.20
CA THR A 15 3.10 -17.59 2.62
C THR A 15 3.11 -16.08 2.77
N ALA A 16 3.88 -15.38 1.93
CA ALA A 16 3.91 -13.92 1.89
C ALA A 16 2.54 -13.32 1.53
N ALA A 17 1.90 -13.85 0.48
CA ALA A 17 0.57 -13.41 0.05
C ALA A 17 -0.49 -13.62 1.16
N LEU A 18 -0.47 -14.78 1.82
CA LEU A 18 -1.37 -15.11 2.92
C LEU A 18 -1.18 -14.19 4.12
N ALA A 19 0.06 -13.93 4.51
CA ALA A 19 0.38 -13.02 5.61
C ALA A 19 -0.10 -11.59 5.32
N PHE A 20 0.13 -11.10 4.10
CA PHE A 20 -0.36 -9.80 3.66
C PHE A 20 -1.89 -9.71 3.69
N LEU A 21 -2.58 -10.66 3.05
CA LEU A 21 -4.04 -10.66 2.97
C LEU A 21 -4.69 -10.75 4.36
N LYS A 22 -4.20 -11.65 5.23
CA LYS A 22 -4.69 -11.76 6.61
C LYS A 22 -4.53 -10.45 7.38
N LYS A 23 -3.36 -9.79 7.26
CA LYS A 23 -3.10 -8.51 7.92
C LYS A 23 -4.05 -7.42 7.42
N ALA A 24 -4.17 -7.29 6.09
CA ALA A 24 -5.03 -6.28 5.47
C ALA A 24 -6.51 -6.48 5.84
N LEU A 25 -7.02 -7.70 5.71
CA LEU A 25 -8.42 -8.01 6.01
C LEU A 25 -8.75 -7.91 7.50
N LYS A 26 -7.79 -8.25 8.38
CA LYS A 26 -7.97 -8.08 9.83
C LYS A 26 -8.11 -6.60 10.22
N ARG A 27 -7.33 -5.72 9.58
CA ARG A 27 -7.27 -4.29 9.92
C ARG A 27 -8.35 -3.46 9.26
N HIS A 28 -8.65 -3.73 8.00
CA HIS A 28 -9.58 -2.93 7.19
C HIS A 28 -10.92 -3.62 6.95
N GLY A 29 -11.10 -4.80 7.54
CA GLY A 29 -12.32 -5.57 7.40
C GLY A 29 -12.44 -6.26 6.05
N ARG A 30 -13.68 -6.59 5.72
CA ARG A 30 -14.03 -7.45 4.59
C ARG A 30 -14.10 -6.64 3.30
N ALA A 31 -13.28 -6.99 2.30
CA ALA A 31 -13.38 -6.41 0.96
C ALA A 31 -14.49 -7.09 0.13
N GLU A 32 -15.20 -6.29 -0.66
CA GLU A 32 -16.16 -6.77 -1.66
C GLU A 32 -15.45 -7.42 -2.85
N LYS A 33 -14.41 -6.75 -3.37
CA LYS A 33 -13.57 -7.21 -4.48
C LYS A 33 -12.09 -7.07 -4.12
N ILE A 34 -11.28 -8.05 -4.50
CA ILE A 34 -9.84 -8.06 -4.29
C ILE A 34 -9.16 -8.24 -5.65
N VAL A 35 -8.64 -7.14 -6.18
CA VAL A 35 -7.88 -7.15 -7.41
C VAL A 35 -6.44 -7.52 -7.11
N THR A 36 -5.94 -8.61 -7.70
CA THR A 36 -4.54 -9.01 -7.60
C THR A 36 -3.90 -9.11 -8.98
N ASP A 37 -2.58 -9.22 -9.04
CA ASP A 37 -1.93 -9.71 -10.25
C ASP A 37 -2.29 -11.20 -10.53
N GLY A 38 -1.85 -11.69 -11.68
CA GLY A 38 -2.09 -13.07 -12.12
C GLY A 38 -1.28 -14.14 -11.38
N MET A 39 -0.52 -13.81 -10.33
CA MET A 39 0.33 -14.82 -9.67
C MET A 39 -0.49 -15.88 -8.93
N ARG A 40 -0.04 -17.14 -9.03
CA ARG A 40 -0.69 -18.31 -8.40
C ARG A 40 -0.66 -18.26 -6.87
N SER A 41 0.29 -17.53 -6.27
CA SER A 41 0.44 -17.36 -4.82
C SER A 41 -0.78 -16.70 -4.18
N TYR A 42 -1.32 -15.64 -4.80
CA TYR A 42 -2.54 -14.98 -4.33
C TYR A 42 -3.75 -15.92 -4.43
N ALA A 43 -3.92 -16.62 -5.55
CA ALA A 43 -5.00 -17.60 -5.71
C ALA A 43 -4.96 -18.67 -4.60
N ALA A 44 -3.78 -19.21 -4.33
CA ALA A 44 -3.59 -20.24 -3.30
C ALA A 44 -3.82 -19.69 -1.88
N ALA A 45 -3.41 -18.45 -1.61
CA ALA A 45 -3.67 -17.81 -0.33
C ALA A 45 -5.16 -17.50 -0.11
N MET A 46 -5.85 -17.00 -1.14
CA MET A 46 -7.28 -16.67 -1.08
C MET A 46 -8.17 -17.91 -0.95
N ARG A 47 -7.79 -19.05 -1.57
CA ARG A 47 -8.46 -20.33 -1.29
C ARG A 47 -8.36 -20.73 0.17
N GLN A 48 -7.20 -20.54 0.79
CA GLN A 48 -7.00 -20.85 2.20
C GLN A 48 -7.76 -19.90 3.13
N ILE A 49 -7.98 -18.65 2.71
CA ILE A 49 -8.80 -17.69 3.45
C ILE A 49 -10.31 -17.97 3.24
N GLY A 50 -10.68 -18.61 2.14
CA GLY A 50 -12.08 -18.86 1.77
C GLY A 50 -12.75 -17.67 1.08
N ASN A 51 -11.98 -16.83 0.37
CA ASN A 51 -12.50 -15.64 -0.32
C ASN A 51 -12.09 -15.55 -1.80
N LEU A 52 -11.78 -16.69 -2.42
CA LEU A 52 -11.34 -16.76 -3.83
C LEU A 52 -12.40 -16.19 -4.79
N ASP A 53 -13.68 -16.35 -4.47
CA ASP A 53 -14.84 -15.82 -5.21
C ASP A 53 -14.75 -14.31 -5.45
N ARG A 54 -14.02 -13.58 -4.59
CA ARG A 54 -13.86 -12.12 -4.67
C ARG A 54 -12.62 -11.68 -5.43
N ARG A 55 -11.83 -12.64 -5.92
CA ARG A 55 -10.60 -12.34 -6.63
C ARG A 55 -10.92 -11.90 -8.04
N GLU A 56 -10.50 -10.69 -8.39
CA GLU A 56 -10.51 -10.21 -9.76
C GLU A 56 -9.07 -10.16 -10.29
N VAL A 57 -8.91 -10.63 -11.53
CA VAL A 57 -7.65 -10.56 -12.27
C VAL A 57 -7.98 -10.10 -13.67
N GLY A 58 -7.22 -9.15 -14.18
CA GLY A 58 -7.40 -8.64 -15.52
C GLY A 58 -6.26 -7.75 -15.91
N ARG A 59 -6.06 -7.59 -17.22
CA ARG A 59 -5.08 -6.66 -17.75
C ARG A 59 -5.43 -5.26 -17.23
N TRP A 60 -4.47 -4.58 -16.61
CA TRP A 60 -4.59 -3.22 -16.08
C TRP A 60 -5.45 -3.04 -14.82
N LEU A 61 -6.17 -4.06 -14.33
CA LEU A 61 -7.03 -3.91 -13.15
C LEU A 61 -6.21 -3.57 -11.89
N ASN A 62 -5.00 -4.11 -11.77
CA ASN A 62 -4.08 -3.84 -10.66
C ASN A 62 -3.27 -2.54 -10.82
N ASN A 63 -3.48 -1.75 -11.89
CA ASN A 63 -2.71 -0.52 -12.15
C ASN A 63 -2.70 0.43 -10.96
N ARG A 64 -3.82 0.57 -10.27
CA ARG A 64 -3.93 1.45 -9.10
C ARG A 64 -2.99 1.00 -7.98
N ALA A 65 -2.92 -0.30 -7.70
CA ALA A 65 -2.01 -0.87 -6.72
C ALA A 65 -0.55 -0.73 -7.17
N GLU A 66 -0.25 -1.02 -8.44
CA GLU A 66 1.11 -0.90 -8.98
C GLU A 66 1.61 0.56 -8.97
N ASN A 67 0.78 1.51 -9.37
CA ASN A 67 1.11 2.93 -9.32
C ASN A 67 1.34 3.44 -7.89
N SER A 68 0.64 2.86 -6.90
CA SER A 68 0.83 3.18 -5.48
C SER A 68 2.23 2.81 -4.97
N HIS A 69 2.94 1.91 -5.65
CA HIS A 69 4.32 1.57 -5.31
C HIS A 69 5.34 2.59 -5.81
N LEU A 70 4.98 3.48 -6.75
CA LEU A 70 5.95 4.42 -7.35
C LEU A 70 6.51 5.42 -6.32
N PRO A 71 5.70 6.08 -5.45
CA PRO A 71 6.21 6.97 -4.41
C PRO A 71 7.10 6.23 -3.40
N PHE A 72 6.73 5.00 -3.02
CA PHE A 72 7.53 4.13 -2.16
C PHE A 72 8.91 3.88 -2.76
N ARG A 73 8.96 3.37 -4.01
CA ARG A 73 10.21 3.06 -4.69
C ARG A 73 11.07 4.30 -4.95
N ARG A 74 10.45 5.45 -5.22
CA ARG A 74 11.18 6.72 -5.41
C ARG A 74 11.91 7.12 -4.13
N ARG A 75 11.24 7.07 -2.98
CA ARG A 75 11.87 7.36 -1.69
C ARG A 75 12.94 6.34 -1.32
N GLU A 76 12.64 5.06 -1.48
CA GLU A 76 13.60 3.99 -1.19
C GLU A 76 14.90 4.17 -1.98
N ARG A 77 14.81 4.52 -3.27
CA ARG A 77 15.98 4.83 -4.10
C ARG A 77 16.70 6.11 -3.68
N ALA A 78 15.95 7.17 -3.34
CA ALA A 78 16.54 8.43 -2.84
C ALA A 78 17.31 8.23 -1.53
N MET A 79 16.91 7.25 -0.72
CA MET A 79 17.61 6.83 0.50
C MET A 79 18.75 5.83 0.22
N GLN A 80 19.20 5.70 -1.03
CA GLN A 80 20.25 4.77 -1.47
C GLN A 80 19.96 3.29 -1.20
N ARG A 81 18.68 2.93 -1.10
CA ARG A 81 18.19 1.60 -0.74
C ARG A 81 18.58 1.17 0.68
N PHE A 82 17.92 0.12 1.16
CA PHE A 82 18.18 -0.41 2.50
C PHE A 82 19.08 -1.64 2.45
N ARG A 83 20.19 -1.61 3.20
CA ARG A 83 21.10 -2.75 3.32
C ARG A 83 20.52 -3.93 4.10
N ARG A 84 19.61 -3.68 5.04
CA ARG A 84 18.98 -4.70 5.91
C ARG A 84 17.48 -4.75 5.68
N MET A 85 16.94 -5.97 5.53
CA MET A 85 15.51 -6.21 5.35
C MET A 85 14.68 -5.65 6.52
N LYS A 86 15.18 -5.76 7.76
CA LYS A 86 14.50 -5.21 8.95
C LYS A 86 14.27 -3.70 8.83
N SER A 87 15.24 -2.95 8.31
CA SER A 87 15.12 -1.50 8.13
C SER A 87 14.14 -1.16 7.00
N LEU A 88 14.18 -1.89 5.89
CA LEU A 88 13.20 -1.75 4.80
C LEU A 88 11.77 -2.03 5.27
N GLN A 89 11.58 -3.04 6.12
CA GLN A 89 10.26 -3.37 6.65
C GLN A 89 9.73 -2.28 7.60
N LYS A 90 10.60 -1.67 8.42
CA LYS A 90 10.26 -0.50 9.25
C LYS A 90 9.84 0.69 8.38
N PHE A 91 10.60 0.96 7.31
CA PHE A 91 10.25 2.00 6.35
C PHE A 91 8.89 1.73 5.68
N ALA A 92 8.65 0.49 5.24
CA ALA A 92 7.39 0.08 4.64
C ALA A 92 6.20 0.22 5.59
N SER A 93 6.37 -0.07 6.88
CA SER A 93 5.27 0.05 7.85
C SER A 93 4.79 1.49 8.08
N VAL A 94 5.64 2.50 7.87
CA VAL A 94 5.29 3.92 8.08
C VAL A 94 5.00 4.66 6.78
N HIS A 95 5.43 4.11 5.64
CA HIS A 95 5.32 4.79 4.35
C HIS A 95 3.88 5.16 3.99
N ALA A 96 2.94 4.23 4.20
CA ALA A 96 1.53 4.43 3.88
C ALA A 96 0.94 5.61 4.64
N SER A 97 1.16 5.69 5.96
CA SER A 97 0.68 6.80 6.80
C SER A 97 1.20 8.14 6.30
N PHE A 98 2.51 8.25 6.05
CA PHE A 98 3.08 9.49 5.51
C PHE A 98 2.51 9.81 4.12
N HIS A 99 2.49 8.83 3.21
CA HIS A 99 2.07 9.08 1.84
C HIS A 99 0.61 9.55 1.77
N ASN A 100 -0.28 8.89 2.52
CA ASN A 100 -1.69 9.22 2.58
C ASN A 100 -1.91 10.59 3.22
N HIS A 101 -1.22 10.93 4.32
CA HIS A 101 -1.34 12.25 4.98
C HIS A 101 -1.16 13.42 4.00
N PHE A 102 -0.10 13.36 3.17
CA PHE A 102 0.20 14.42 2.19
C PHE A 102 -0.52 14.26 0.85
N SER A 103 -1.24 13.16 0.62
CA SER A 103 -1.87 12.83 -0.66
C SER A 103 -3.36 12.49 -0.52
N GLN A 104 -3.96 12.82 0.62
CA GLN A 104 -5.31 12.43 0.99
C GLN A 104 -6.30 12.87 -0.08
N GLU A 105 -7.10 11.90 -0.55
CA GLU A 105 -8.18 12.13 -1.51
C GLU A 105 -7.80 12.93 -2.77
N ARG A 106 -6.51 12.98 -3.16
CA ARG A 106 -6.02 13.79 -4.30
C ARG A 106 -6.78 13.62 -5.62
N HIS A 107 -7.47 12.49 -5.78
CA HIS A 107 -8.21 12.10 -6.96
C HIS A 107 -9.71 12.42 -6.89
N LEU A 108 -10.17 12.95 -5.76
CA LEU A 108 -11.57 13.30 -5.49
C LEU A 108 -11.77 14.81 -5.31
N VAL A 109 -10.69 15.58 -5.13
CA VAL A 109 -10.74 17.02 -4.90
C VAL A 109 -10.03 17.81 -5.99
N ASP A 110 -10.42 19.07 -6.15
CA ASP A 110 -9.76 19.99 -7.08
C ASP A 110 -8.36 20.38 -6.60
N ARG A 111 -7.61 21.02 -7.50
CA ARG A 111 -6.20 21.38 -7.26
C ARG A 111 -6.02 22.38 -6.11
N GLN A 112 -6.92 23.34 -5.92
CA GLN A 112 -6.81 24.33 -4.85
C GLN A 112 -7.08 23.69 -3.50
N THR A 113 -8.16 22.90 -3.40
CA THR A 113 -8.47 22.13 -2.19
C THR A 113 -7.33 21.19 -1.82
N TYR A 114 -6.75 20.49 -2.81
CA TYR A 114 -5.58 19.64 -2.57
C TYR A 114 -4.38 20.40 -2.03
N LYS A 115 -4.08 21.60 -2.57
CA LYS A 115 -2.99 22.44 -2.09
C LYS A 115 -3.22 22.89 -0.64
N LEU A 116 -4.43 23.34 -0.32
CA LEU A 116 -4.80 23.76 1.03
C LEU A 116 -4.60 22.63 2.03
N ARG A 117 -5.16 21.44 1.74
CA ARG A 117 -4.99 20.24 2.58
C ARG A 117 -3.53 19.86 2.75
N ARG A 118 -2.73 19.92 1.68
CA ARG A 118 -1.30 19.61 1.74
C ARG A 118 -0.51 20.62 2.59
N SER A 119 -0.88 21.89 2.56
CA SER A 119 -0.26 22.91 3.43
C SER A 119 -0.64 22.68 4.89
N ALA A 120 -1.90 22.38 5.19
CA ALA A 120 -2.34 22.02 6.55
C ALA A 120 -1.60 20.78 7.08
N ALA A 121 -1.52 19.73 6.27
CA ALA A 121 -0.78 18.50 6.59
C ALA A 121 0.70 18.76 6.90
N LEU A 122 1.33 19.74 6.23
CA LEU A 122 2.71 20.14 6.52
C LEU A 122 2.84 20.86 7.86
N VAL A 123 1.92 21.77 8.18
CA VAL A 123 1.90 22.49 9.46
C VAL A 123 1.72 21.50 10.61
N GLU A 124 0.76 20.58 10.50
CA GLU A 124 0.55 19.52 11.49
C GLU A 124 1.80 18.65 11.66
N TRP A 125 2.43 18.25 10.55
CA TRP A 125 3.67 17.48 10.60
C TRP A 125 4.80 18.23 11.31
N GLN A 126 4.96 19.53 11.04
CA GLN A 126 5.96 20.35 11.71
C GLN A 126 5.70 20.45 13.21
N SER A 127 4.43 20.58 13.62
CA SER A 127 4.07 20.64 15.04
C SER A 127 4.36 19.34 15.82
N LEU A 128 4.36 18.19 15.15
CA LEU A 128 4.67 16.89 15.76
C LEU A 128 6.18 16.61 15.87
N VAL A 129 7.00 17.30 15.08
CA VAL A 129 8.46 17.08 15.01
C VAL A 129 9.23 18.13 15.83
N ALA A 130 8.60 19.27 16.12
CA ALA A 130 9.10 20.29 17.04
C ALA A 130 9.16 19.74 18.48
#